data_AF-A0A076FBM3-F1
#
_entry.id   AF-A0A076FBM3-F1
#
_cell.length_a   1.000
_cell.length_b   1.000
_cell.length_c   1.000
_cell.angle_alpha   90.00
_cell.angle_beta   90.00
_cell.angle_gamma   90.00
#
_symmetry.space_group_name_H-M   'P 1'
#
loop_
_entity.id
_entity.type
_entity.pdbx_description
1 polymer ?
#
loop_
_entity_poly.entity_id
_entity_poly.type
_entity_poly.pdbx_seq_one_letter_code
_entity_poly.pdbx_strand_id
1 'polypeptide(L)'
;MWKIIIAFDKKLEEPICSADYEPHLEKELTCEFRLLDDDGEVYAKGYSDDGSSENAFAPLDDYGMPAWGCTEIQYKEKGKWETL
;
A
#
# COMPACT_ATOMS: atom_id res chain seq x y z
N MET A 1 14.92 -1.32 3.74
CA MET A 1 13.96 -1.94 4.69
C MET A 1 12.70 -1.11 4.54
N TRP A 2 11.59 -1.73 4.12
CA TRP A 2 10.37 -1.04 3.71
C TRP A 2 9.45 -0.90 4.91
N LYS A 3 8.88 0.28 5.15
CA LYS A 3 7.86 0.47 6.18
C LYS A 3 6.53 0.71 5.50
N ILE A 4 5.63 -0.25 5.64
CA ILE A 4 4.33 -0.22 4.96
C ILE A 4 3.24 -0.50 6.00
N ILE A 5 2.18 0.32 5.97
CA ILE A 5 0.90 0.03 6.63
C ILE A 5 -0.18 -0.10 5.56
N ILE A 6 -1.01 -1.14 5.67
CA ILE A 6 -2.16 -1.39 4.79
C ILE A 6 -3.42 -1.50 5.66
N ALA A 7 -4.46 -0.77 5.27
CA ALA A 7 -5.81 -0.87 5.81
C ALA A 7 -6.78 -1.28 4.68
N PHE A 8 -7.60 -2.29 4.92
CA PHE A 8 -8.55 -2.78 3.92
C PHE A 8 -9.85 -1.98 4.02
N ASP A 9 -10.42 -1.59 2.88
CA ASP A 9 -11.44 -0.52 2.81
C ASP A 9 -12.77 -0.91 3.48
N LYS A 10 -13.00 -2.18 3.85
CA LYS A 10 -14.35 -2.60 4.32
C LYS A 10 -14.47 -3.52 5.54
N LYS A 11 -13.43 -4.13 6.12
CA LYS A 11 -13.66 -5.19 7.16
C LYS A 11 -12.60 -5.43 8.25
N LEU A 12 -11.60 -4.58 8.44
CA LEU A 12 -10.61 -4.84 9.50
C LEU A 12 -10.86 -4.05 10.77
N GLU A 13 -10.77 -4.75 11.90
CA GLU A 13 -10.68 -4.13 13.23
C GLU A 13 -9.30 -3.48 13.45
N GLU A 14 -8.24 -3.98 12.78
CA GLU A 14 -6.85 -3.49 12.88
C GLU A 14 -6.10 -3.52 11.53
N PRO A 15 -5.22 -2.54 11.24
CA PRO A 15 -4.42 -2.52 10.01
C PRO A 15 -3.35 -3.63 9.98
N ILE A 16 -2.92 -4.03 8.78
CA ILE A 16 -1.78 -4.93 8.58
C ILE A 16 -0.53 -4.09 8.36
N CYS A 17 0.53 -4.36 9.10
CA CYS A 17 1.80 -3.65 8.98
C CYS A 17 2.94 -4.58 8.55
N SER A 18 3.92 -4.04 7.83
CA SER A 18 5.18 -4.73 7.56
C SER A 18 5.90 -5.08 8.87
N ALA A 19 6.69 -6.15 8.88
CA ALA A 19 7.40 -6.61 10.08
C ALA A 19 8.32 -5.53 10.69
N ASP A 20 8.85 -4.62 9.86
CA ASP A 20 9.75 -3.55 10.26
C ASP A 20 9.02 -2.24 10.66
N TYR A 21 7.68 -2.27 10.75
CA TYR A 21 6.90 -1.11 11.18
C TYR A 21 6.89 -1.00 12.71
N GLU A 22 7.09 0.23 13.19
CA GLU A 22 6.89 0.61 14.58
C GLU A 22 5.96 1.84 14.66
N PRO A 23 5.03 1.92 15.65
CA PRO A 23 4.04 3.00 15.71
C PRO A 23 4.60 4.42 15.66
N HIS A 24 5.79 4.65 16.21
CA HIS A 24 6.40 5.98 16.25
C HIS A 24 6.91 6.47 14.88
N LEU A 25 6.84 5.63 13.85
CA LEU A 25 7.29 5.89 12.48
C LEU A 25 6.17 6.39 11.56
N GLU A 26 4.93 6.51 12.04
CA GLU A 26 3.78 7.00 11.24
C GLU A 26 4.07 8.30 10.48
N LYS A 27 4.83 9.22 11.09
CA LYS A 27 5.23 10.50 10.49
C LYS A 27 6.15 10.38 9.27
N GLU A 28 6.79 9.22 9.08
CA GLU A 28 7.69 8.94 7.97
C GLU A 28 6.94 8.36 6.77
N LEU A 29 5.69 7.91 6.96
CA LEU A 29 4.85 7.32 5.93
C LEU A 29 4.18 8.42 5.10
N THR A 30 4.89 8.91 4.09
CA THR A 30 4.46 10.07 3.29
C THR A 30 3.79 9.68 1.97
N CYS A 31 3.87 8.41 1.58
CA CYS A 31 3.41 7.93 0.28
C CYS A 31 2.10 7.16 0.43
N GLU A 32 0.99 7.77 -0.01
CA GLU A 32 -0.33 7.13 -0.02
C GLU A 32 -0.42 6.17 -1.22
N PHE A 33 -0.93 4.96 -1.00
CA PHE A 33 -1.19 3.98 -2.05
C PHE A 33 -2.56 3.31 -1.87
N ARG A 34 -3.04 2.67 -2.93
CA ARG A 34 -4.24 1.85 -2.96
C ARG A 34 -4.06 0.63 -3.86
N LEU A 35 -4.73 -0.46 -3.47
CA LEU A 35 -4.81 -1.70 -4.24
C LEU A 35 -6.20 -1.82 -4.83
N LEU A 36 -6.28 -2.13 -6.13
CA LEU A 36 -7.53 -2.32 -6.84
C LEU A 36 -7.66 -3.78 -7.30
N ASP A 37 -8.90 -4.27 -7.31
CA ASP A 37 -9.24 -5.52 -7.98
C ASP A 37 -9.35 -5.35 -9.51
N ASP A 38 -9.72 -6.43 -10.19
CA ASP A 38 -9.83 -6.49 -11.65
C ASP A 38 -11.00 -5.66 -12.22
N ASP A 39 -11.98 -5.31 -11.39
CA ASP A 39 -13.07 -4.40 -11.71
C ASP A 39 -12.72 -2.93 -11.43
N GLY A 40 -11.53 -2.65 -10.86
CA GLY A 40 -11.08 -1.32 -10.50
C GLY A 40 -11.68 -0.78 -9.20
N GLU A 41 -12.28 -1.63 -8.37
CA GLU A 41 -12.71 -1.25 -7.02
C GLU A 41 -11.52 -1.26 -6.06
N VAL A 42 -11.49 -0.28 -5.13
CA VAL A 42 -10.42 -0.22 -4.14
C VAL A 42 -10.62 -1.30 -3.08
N TYR A 43 -9.71 -2.26 -3.04
CA TYR A 43 -9.69 -3.34 -2.05
C TYR A 43 -9.03 -2.89 -0.73
N ALA A 44 -7.89 -2.19 -0.85
CA ALA A 44 -7.13 -1.69 0.29
C ALA A 44 -6.46 -0.34 0.00
N LYS A 45 -6.13 0.39 1.06
CA LYS A 45 -5.40 1.66 1.04
C LYS A 45 -4.31 1.62 2.09
N GLY A 46 -3.24 2.38 1.91
CA GLY A 46 -2.15 2.35 2.86
C GLY A 46 -1.18 3.50 2.69
N TYR A 47 -0.16 3.46 3.54
CA TYR A 47 0.93 4.41 3.52
C TYR A 47 2.28 3.69 3.55
N SER A 48 3.23 4.21 2.81
CA SER A 48 4.62 3.76 2.79
C SER A 48 5.57 4.93 3.06
N ASP A 49 6.76 4.61 3.56
CA ASP A 49 7.89 5.53 3.67
C ASP A 49 8.61 5.79 2.33
N ASP A 50 8.29 5.01 1.29
CA ASP A 50 8.86 5.18 -0.05
C ASP A 50 7.79 4.99 -1.13
N GLY A 51 7.69 5.96 -2.04
CA GLY A 51 6.82 5.94 -3.22
C GLY A 51 7.56 6.41 -4.46
N SER A 52 8.90 6.40 -4.41
CA SER A 52 9.78 7.01 -5.42
C SER A 52 10.80 6.03 -5.99
N SER A 53 11.14 4.96 -5.26
CA SER A 53 12.02 3.93 -5.77
C SER A 53 11.25 2.91 -6.61
N GLU A 54 11.97 2.26 -7.53
CA GLU A 54 11.42 1.21 -8.39
C GLU A 54 10.82 0.03 -7.61
N ASN A 55 11.24 -0.15 -6.35
CA ASN A 55 10.79 -1.26 -5.50
C ASN A 55 9.84 -0.80 -4.38
N ALA A 56 9.41 0.48 -4.38
CA ALA A 56 8.51 1.12 -3.39
C ALA A 56 7.43 0.19 -2.84
N PHE A 57 6.82 -0.55 -3.75
CA PHE A 57 5.68 -1.41 -3.49
C PHE A 57 5.94 -2.87 -3.82
N ALA A 58 7.20 -3.29 -3.99
CA ALA A 58 7.57 -4.67 -4.31
C ALA A 58 6.97 -5.69 -3.32
N PRO A 59 6.90 -5.45 -1.99
CA PRO A 59 6.21 -6.37 -1.09
C PRO A 59 4.71 -6.52 -1.37
N LEU A 60 4.06 -5.47 -1.87
CA LEU A 60 2.65 -5.52 -2.26
C LEU A 60 2.46 -6.30 -3.55
N ASP A 61 3.39 -6.17 -4.50
CA ASP A 61 3.36 -6.93 -5.76
C ASP A 61 3.65 -8.42 -5.53
N ASP A 62 4.71 -8.73 -4.76
CA ASP A 62 5.16 -10.09 -4.48
C ASP A 62 4.19 -10.89 -3.60
N TYR A 63 3.52 -10.24 -2.65
CA TYR A 63 2.70 -10.91 -1.63
C TYR A 63 1.27 -10.38 -1.54
N GLY A 64 1.06 -9.06 -1.60
CA GLY A 64 -0.25 -8.45 -1.40
C GLY A 64 -1.24 -8.78 -2.53
N MET A 65 -0.87 -8.45 -3.76
CA MET A 65 -1.67 -8.68 -4.96
C MET A 65 -2.08 -10.14 -5.16
N PRO A 66 -1.15 -11.12 -5.21
CA PRO A 66 -1.51 -12.51 -5.42
C PRO A 66 -2.31 -13.12 -4.26
N ALA A 67 -2.12 -12.65 -3.03
CA ALA A 67 -2.85 -13.15 -1.87
C ALA A 67 -4.29 -12.58 -1.76
N TRP A 68 -4.52 -11.37 -2.30
CA TRP A 68 -5.76 -10.62 -2.08
C TRP A 68 -6.61 -10.43 -3.33
N GLY A 69 -6.20 -11.00 -4.47
CA GLY A 69 -6.93 -10.87 -5.73
C GLY A 69 -6.91 -9.44 -6.29
N CYS A 70 -5.95 -8.62 -5.86
CA CYS A 70 -5.74 -7.29 -6.43
C CYS A 70 -4.91 -7.42 -7.69
N THR A 71 -5.25 -6.64 -8.72
CA THR A 71 -4.56 -6.65 -10.02
C THR A 71 -3.83 -5.34 -10.31
N GLU A 72 -4.02 -4.31 -9.49
CA GLU A 72 -3.38 -3.02 -9.70
C GLU A 72 -2.94 -2.36 -8.38
N ILE A 73 -1.75 -1.77 -8.40
CA ILE A 73 -1.25 -0.87 -7.35
C ILE A 73 -1.27 0.54 -7.92
N GLN A 74 -1.85 1.46 -7.17
CA GLN A 74 -1.75 2.88 -7.46
C GLN A 74 -1.15 3.63 -6.29
N TYR A 75 -0.28 4.59 -6.58
CA TYR A 75 0.33 5.45 -5.59
C TYR A 75 0.05 6.92 -5.92
N LYS A 76 0.08 7.77 -4.90
CA LYS A 76 -0.28 9.17 -5.06
C LYS A 76 0.95 10.01 -5.32
N GLU A 77 1.06 10.53 -6.54
CA GLU A 77 2.10 11.48 -6.93
C GLU A 77 1.48 12.83 -7.31
N LYS A 78 1.98 13.91 -6.69
CA LYS A 78 1.52 15.29 -6.98
C LYS A 78 -0.01 15.46 -6.92
N GLY A 79 -0.67 14.71 -6.04
CA GLY A 79 -2.12 14.73 -5.85
C GLY A 79 -2.93 13.92 -6.86
N LYS A 80 -2.27 13.15 -7.74
CA LYS A 80 -2.91 12.24 -8.70
C LYS A 80 -2.53 10.80 -8.38
N TRP A 81 -3.42 9.86 -8.74
CA TRP A 81 -3.12 8.44 -8.68
C TRP A 81 -2.39 8.03 -9.94
N GLU A 82 -1.20 7.48 -9.77
CA GLU A 82 -0.41 6.88 -10.83
C GLU A 82 -0.41 5.36 -10.62
N THR A 83 -0.55 4.61 -11.70
CA THR A 83 -0.49 3.14 -11.68
C THR A 83 0.96 2.71 -11.79
N LEU A 84 1.35 1.76 -10.95
CA LEU A 84 2.69 1.16 -10.97
C LEU A 84 2.92 0.34 -12.25
#